data_AF-A0A931R190-F1
#
_entry.id   AF-A0A931R190-F1
#
_cell.length_a   1.000
_cell.length_b   1.000
_cell.length_c   1.000
_cell.angle_alpha   90.00
_cell.angle_beta   90.00
_cell.angle_gamma   90.00
#
_symmetry.space_group_name_H-M   'P 1'
#
loop_
_entity.id
_entity.type
_entity.pdbx_description
1 polymer ?
#
loop_
_entity_poly.entity_id
_entity_poly.type
_entity_poly.pdbx_seq_one_letter_code
_entity_poly.pdbx_strand_id
1 'polypeptide(L)'
;MTSKIPYIWDYDIDEDKLKDILSGKVSMGHIDRKWAIIRLLEYAPYNEIIKLIGYREIIKQWPELRKYIRSQSRRRGFDFLVEWLQKKHPDKIQ
;
A
#
# COMPACT_ATOMS: atom_id res chain seq x y z
N MET A 1 9.43 -6.39 20.79
CA MET A 1 10.24 -7.11 19.80
C MET A 1 9.89 -6.53 18.44
N THR A 2 10.84 -5.90 17.76
CA THR A 2 10.62 -5.29 16.44
C THR A 2 10.46 -6.40 15.41
N SER A 3 9.21 -6.70 15.04
CA SER A 3 8.90 -7.65 13.97
C SER A 3 9.43 -7.07 12.66
N LYS A 4 10.52 -7.64 12.14
CA LYS A 4 11.11 -7.21 10.87
C LYS A 4 10.09 -7.39 9.75
N ILE A 5 9.80 -6.32 9.02
CA ILE A 5 8.79 -6.33 7.97
C ILE A 5 9.39 -6.95 6.70
N PRO A 6 8.91 -8.13 6.21
CA PRO A 6 9.55 -8.83 5.11
C PRO A 6 9.56 -8.05 3.79
N TYR A 7 8.62 -7.13 3.59
CA TYR A 7 8.48 -6.32 2.38
C TYR A 7 9.22 -4.97 2.43
N ILE A 8 9.92 -4.68 3.53
CA ILE A 8 10.78 -3.49 3.73
C ILE A 8 12.14 -3.95 4.30
N TRP A 9 12.65 -5.06 3.80
CA TRP A 9 13.86 -5.71 4.33
C TRP A 9 15.15 -4.87 4.14
N ASP A 10 15.13 -3.93 3.20
CA ASP A 10 16.23 -3.05 2.78
C ASP A 10 16.30 -1.74 3.56
N TYR A 11 15.36 -1.46 4.46
CA TYR A 11 15.36 -0.25 5.28
C TYR A 11 15.27 -0.59 6.78
N ASP A 12 15.88 0.26 7.60
CA ASP A 12 15.74 0.21 9.06
C ASP A 12 14.42 0.88 9.50
N ILE A 13 13.30 0.21 9.14
CA ILE A 13 11.93 0.64 9.40
C ILE A 13 11.17 -0.53 10.03
N ASP A 14 10.68 -0.33 11.24
CA ASP A 14 9.78 -1.26 11.92
C ASP A 14 8.29 -0.93 11.65
N GLU A 15 7.40 -1.75 12.19
CA GLU A 15 5.95 -1.65 11.92
C GLU A 15 5.36 -0.32 12.38
N ASP A 16 5.77 0.18 13.54
CA ASP A 16 5.24 1.43 14.09
C ASP A 16 5.72 2.62 13.27
N LYS A 17 6.99 2.64 12.88
CA LYS A 17 7.54 3.68 12.00
C LYS A 17 6.90 3.62 10.62
N LEU A 18 6.62 2.44 10.07
CA LEU A 18 5.87 2.30 8.82
C LEU A 18 4.47 2.90 8.95
N LYS A 19 3.75 2.62 10.05
CA LYS A 19 2.42 3.22 10.31
C LYS A 19 2.49 4.74 10.40
N ASP A 20 3.52 5.28 11.04
CA ASP A 20 3.72 6.72 11.13
C ASP A 20 4.01 7.35 9.76
N ILE A 21 4.78 6.68 8.89
CA ILE A 21 5.00 7.12 7.50
C ILE A 21 3.69 7.03 6.69
N LEU A 22 2.94 5.93 6.79
CA LEU A 22 1.66 5.73 6.08
C LEU A 22 0.59 6.75 6.52
N SER A 23 0.62 7.17 7.79
CA SER A 23 -0.25 8.22 8.31
C SER A 23 0.22 9.64 7.94
N GLY A 24 1.43 9.78 7.41
CA GLY A 24 2.02 11.07 7.05
C GLY A 24 2.60 11.85 8.23
N LYS A 25 2.70 11.25 9.43
CA LYS A 25 3.28 11.89 10.61
C LYS A 25 4.79 12.06 10.49
N VAL A 26 5.45 11.13 9.81
CA VAL A 26 6.92 11.12 9.65
C VAL A 26 7.27 10.95 8.18
N SER A 27 8.30 11.65 7.73
CA SER A 27 8.99 11.41 6.47
C SER A 27 10.50 11.54 6.66
N MET A 28 11.27 10.82 5.87
CA MET A 28 12.74 10.87 5.91
C MET A 28 13.29 10.99 4.49
N GLY A 29 13.49 12.22 4.04
CA GLY A 29 13.91 12.48 2.66
C GLY A 29 12.88 11.96 1.66
N HIS A 30 13.26 10.96 0.85
CA HIS A 30 12.38 10.33 -0.14
C HIS A 30 11.44 9.26 0.45
N ILE A 31 11.63 8.89 1.72
CA ILE A 31 10.79 7.91 2.42
C ILE A 31 9.59 8.65 2.99
N ASP A 32 8.59 8.84 2.14
CA ASP A 32 7.33 9.51 2.46
C ASP A 32 6.13 8.54 2.34
N ARG A 33 4.94 9.07 2.60
CA ARG A 33 3.69 8.31 2.50
C ARG A 33 3.50 7.64 1.13
N LYS A 34 3.85 8.35 0.06
CA LYS A 34 3.71 7.84 -1.31
C LYS A 34 4.66 6.68 -1.55
N TRP A 35 5.92 6.83 -1.13
CA TRP A 35 6.91 5.75 -1.16
C TRP A 35 6.41 4.52 -0.40
N ALA A 36 5.86 4.71 0.81
CA ALA A 36 5.39 3.60 1.64
C ALA A 36 4.22 2.84 0.99
N ILE A 37 3.24 3.55 0.42
CA ILE A 37 2.12 2.91 -0.27
C ILE A 37 2.61 2.14 -1.51
N ILE A 38 3.50 2.73 -2.32
CA ILE A 38 4.10 2.02 -3.46
C ILE A 38 4.80 0.75 -3.00
N ARG A 39 5.56 0.83 -1.90
CA ARG A 39 6.29 -0.33 -1.35
C ARG A 39 5.35 -1.45 -0.91
N LEU A 40 4.25 -1.10 -0.23
CA LEU A 40 3.21 -2.06 0.14
C LEU A 40 2.60 -2.74 -1.09
N LEU A 41 2.17 -1.96 -2.08
CA LEU A 41 1.50 -2.48 -3.27
C LEU A 41 2.41 -3.41 -4.10
N GLU A 42 3.72 -3.16 -4.11
CA GLU A 42 4.69 -3.95 -4.85
C GLU A 42 5.00 -5.28 -4.14
N TYR A 43 5.28 -5.23 -2.83
CA TYR A 43 5.93 -6.34 -2.14
C TYR A 43 5.10 -6.97 -1.02
N ALA A 44 4.17 -6.25 -0.40
CA ALA A 44 3.46 -6.77 0.76
C ALA A 44 2.41 -7.83 0.39
N PRO A 45 2.18 -8.85 1.24
CA PRO A 45 1.04 -9.74 1.10
C PRO A 45 -0.29 -8.96 1.07
N TYR A 46 -1.27 -9.45 0.30
CA TYR A 46 -2.53 -8.72 0.10
C TYR A 46 -3.27 -8.40 1.40
N ASN A 47 -3.31 -9.35 2.34
CA ASN A 47 -3.91 -9.15 3.66
C ASN A 47 -3.25 -8.00 4.45
N GLU A 48 -1.93 -7.87 4.36
CA GLU A 48 -1.19 -6.77 5.01
C GLU A 48 -1.50 -5.42 4.36
N ILE A 49 -1.62 -5.39 3.03
CA ILE A 49 -2.03 -4.18 2.30
C ILE A 49 -3.42 -3.73 2.78
N ILE A 50 -4.39 -4.64 2.84
CA ILE A 50 -5.74 -4.29 3.30
C ILE A 50 -5.74 -3.87 4.77
N LYS A 51 -4.97 -4.55 5.63
CA LYS A 51 -4.86 -4.19 7.06
C LYS A 51 -4.28 -2.78 7.27
N LEU A 52 -3.29 -2.38 6.49
CA LEU A 52 -2.54 -1.13 6.71
C LEU A 52 -3.18 0.10 6.07
N ILE A 53 -3.75 -0.03 4.87
CA ILE A 53 -4.31 1.11 4.13
C ILE A 53 -5.78 0.96 3.76
N GLY A 54 -6.32 -0.26 3.79
CA GLY A 54 -7.72 -0.53 3.47
C GLY A 54 -8.10 -0.32 2.01
N TYR A 55 -9.32 -0.72 1.65
CA TYR A 55 -9.83 -0.64 0.28
C TYR A 55 -10.00 0.80 -0.22
N ARG A 56 -10.49 1.67 0.65
CA ARG A 56 -10.75 3.07 0.31
C ARG A 56 -9.49 3.81 -0.11
N GLU A 57 -8.39 3.62 0.61
CA GLU A 57 -7.13 4.28 0.25
C GLU A 57 -6.54 3.70 -1.03
N ILE A 58 -6.64 2.38 -1.26
CA ILE A 58 -6.23 1.76 -2.51
C ILE A 58 -6.97 2.40 -3.68
N ILE A 59 -8.30 2.47 -3.62
CA ILE A 59 -9.11 3.04 -4.71
C ILE A 59 -8.75 4.51 -4.97
N LYS A 60 -8.56 5.28 -3.90
CA LYS A 60 -8.19 6.70 -3.98
C LYS A 60 -6.83 6.91 -4.65
N GLN A 61 -5.83 6.11 -4.28
CA GLN A 61 -4.44 6.32 -4.69
C GLN A 61 -4.08 5.58 -5.98
N TRP A 62 -4.77 4.48 -6.31
CA TRP A 62 -4.42 3.59 -7.42
C TRP A 62 -4.24 4.29 -8.77
N PRO A 63 -5.12 5.23 -9.20
CA PRO A 63 -4.98 5.88 -10.51
C PRO A 63 -3.63 6.57 -10.71
N GLU A 64 -3.09 7.18 -9.65
CA GLU A 64 -1.78 7.83 -9.68
C GLU A 64 -0.64 6.81 -9.50
N LEU A 65 -0.81 5.86 -8.57
CA LEU A 65 0.28 4.98 -8.16
C LEU A 65 0.58 3.85 -9.14
N ARG A 66 -0.39 3.43 -9.96
CA ARG A 66 -0.24 2.29 -10.88
C ARG A 66 0.98 2.36 -11.79
N LYS A 67 1.39 3.57 -12.20
CA LYS A 67 2.55 3.79 -13.08
C LYS A 67 3.90 3.51 -12.41
N TYR A 68 3.94 3.52 -11.08
CA TYR A 68 5.16 3.27 -10.31
C TYR A 68 5.32 1.80 -9.89
N ILE A 69 4.24 1.02 -9.92
CA ILE A 69 4.29 -0.42 -9.64
C ILE A 69 5.08 -1.11 -10.74
N ARG A 70 6.05 -1.98 -10.47
CA ARG A 70 6.87 -2.63 -11.53
C ARG A 70 6.27 -3.97 -11.95
N SER A 71 5.75 -4.73 -11.00
CA SER A 71 5.15 -6.04 -11.24
C SER A 71 3.86 -5.92 -12.06
N GLN A 72 3.87 -6.48 -13.26
CA GLN A 72 2.68 -6.55 -14.14
C GLN A 72 1.55 -7.37 -13.52
N SER A 73 1.88 -8.41 -12.74
CA SER A 73 0.87 -9.21 -12.04
C SER A 73 0.17 -8.38 -10.96
N ARG A 74 0.94 -7.59 -10.17
CA ARG A 74 0.36 -6.65 -9.19
C ARG A 74 -0.52 -5.60 -9.87
N ARG A 75 -0.03 -4.97 -10.95
CA ARG A 75 -0.81 -3.97 -11.72
C ARG A 75 -2.17 -4.53 -12.14
N ARG A 76 -2.19 -5.66 -12.85
CA ARG A 76 -3.43 -6.29 -13.31
C ARG A 76 -4.34 -6.71 -12.15
N GLY A 77 -3.76 -7.22 -11.06
CA GLY A 77 -4.53 -7.60 -9.87
C GLY A 77 -5.23 -6.41 -9.23
N PHE A 78 -4.54 -5.27 -9.09
CA PHE A 78 -5.12 -4.06 -8.53
C PHE A 78 -6.07 -3.33 -9.50
N ASP A 79 -5.80 -3.36 -10.81
CA ASP A 79 -6.75 -2.87 -11.83
C ASP A 79 -8.09 -3.61 -11.70
N PHE A 80 -8.04 -4.95 -11.66
CA PHE A 80 -9.23 -5.77 -11.42
C PHE A 80 -9.89 -5.46 -10.08
N LEU A 81 -9.11 -5.37 -8.99
CA LEU A 81 -9.65 -5.13 -7.66
C LEU A 81 -10.38 -3.79 -7.56
N VAL A 82 -9.79 -2.70 -8.07
CA VAL A 82 -10.39 -1.37 -8.00
C VAL A 82 -11.69 -1.33 -8.80
N GLU A 83 -11.68 -1.89 -10.01
CA GLU A 83 -12.88 -1.99 -10.84
C GLU A 83 -13.97 -2.83 -10.17
N TRP A 84 -13.60 -3.99 -9.63
CA TRP A 84 -14.52 -4.93 -8.99
C TRP A 84 -15.13 -4.35 -7.72
N LEU A 85 -14.33 -3.71 -6.85
CA LEU A 85 -14.84 -3.06 -5.64
C LEU A 85 -15.86 -1.98 -5.96
N GLN A 86 -15.54 -1.08 -6.91
CA GLN A 86 -16.43 0.01 -7.28
C GLN A 86 -17.75 -0.48 -7.90
N LYS A 87 -17.72 -1.57 -8.68
CA LYS A 87 -18.92 -2.10 -9.35
C LYS A 87 -19.75 -3.06 -8.49
N LYS A 88 -19.11 -3.81 -7.58
CA LYS A 88 -19.74 -4.96 -6.89
C LYS A 88 -19.75 -4.86 -5.38
N HIS A 89 -18.85 -4.09 -4.77
CA HIS A 89 -18.72 -3.98 -3.32
C HIS A 89 -18.58 -2.53 -2.84
N PRO A 90 -19.56 -1.66 -3.13
CA PRO A 90 -19.56 -0.30 -2.60
C PRO A 90 -19.58 -0.29 -1.06
N ASP A 91 -20.12 -1.33 -0.42
CA ASP A 91 -20.15 -1.56 1.02
C ASP A 91 -18.75 -1.59 1.65
N LYS A 92 -17.74 -2.05 0.91
CA LYS A 92 -16.35 -2.15 1.39
C LYS A 92 -15.55 -0.85 1.28
N ILE A 93 -16.15 0.20 0.69
CA ILE A 93 -15.50 1.47 0.37
C ILE A 93 -15.99 2.59 1.31
N GLN A 94 -17.08 2.36 2.06
CA GLN A 94 -17.67 3.34 2.98
C GLN A 94 -16.78 3.61 4.20
#